data_AF-A0A924JF29-F1
#
_entry.id   AF-A0A924JF29-F1
#
_cell.length_a   1.000
_cell.length_b   1.000
_cell.length_c   1.000
_cell.angle_alpha   90.00
_cell.angle_beta   90.00
_cell.angle_gamma   90.00
#
_symmetry.space_group_name_H-M   'P 1'
#
loop_
_entity.id
_entity.type
_entity.pdbx_description
1 polymer ?
#
loop_
_entity_poly.entity_id
_entity_poly.type
_entity_poly.pdbx_seq_one_letter_code
_entity_poly.pdbx_strand_id
1 'polypeptide(L)'
;MTHTLIPALIAALLLTACTNKPAHDAPTSDRLPIVGTWQLLSGTLIENGDTTVTDYTQKTPFIKIINDTHFAFLLHDLTKGKDSAVYSSGGGRYNLADSLYTEHLTYCSDRQWEGNDFVFTVTIKNDTLTQTGVEKIESAGINRINTEQYVRVKQ
;
A
#
# COMPACT_ATOMS: atom_id res chain seq x y z
N MET A 1 67.97 -8.98 29.83
CA MET A 1 67.25 -9.07 28.53
C MET A 1 65.84 -9.57 28.82
N THR A 2 64.86 -9.08 28.04
CA THR A 2 63.41 -9.32 28.07
C THR A 2 62.61 -8.68 29.22
N HIS A 3 62.08 -7.47 28.98
CA HIS A 3 60.69 -7.16 29.28
C HIS A 3 60.09 -6.32 28.15
N THR A 4 59.22 -6.99 27.41
CA THR A 4 58.27 -6.47 26.43
C THR A 4 57.18 -5.69 27.17
N LEU A 5 56.91 -4.44 26.80
CA LEU A 5 55.68 -3.72 27.18
C LEU A 5 55.33 -2.72 26.06
N ILE A 6 54.63 -3.26 25.06
CA ILE A 6 53.87 -2.60 23.98
C ILE A 6 52.40 -2.61 24.47
N PRO A 7 51.49 -1.69 24.13
CA PRO A 7 51.50 -0.22 24.08
C PRO A 7 50.26 0.34 24.82
N ALA A 8 50.40 1.06 25.93
CA ALA A 8 49.24 1.61 26.67
C ALA A 8 48.68 2.92 26.08
N LEU A 9 48.47 3.00 24.75
CA LEU A 9 48.01 4.24 24.09
C LEU A 9 46.89 4.05 23.04
N ILE A 10 46.17 2.93 23.03
CA ILE A 10 45.06 2.70 22.07
C ILE A 10 43.81 2.16 22.78
N ALA A 11 43.37 2.81 23.87
CA ALA A 11 42.16 2.38 24.58
C ALA A 11 41.18 3.52 24.97
N ALA A 12 41.40 4.75 24.49
CA ALA A 12 40.59 5.91 24.91
C ALA A 12 39.74 6.57 23.79
N LEU A 13 39.70 6.01 22.56
CA LEU A 13 39.05 6.65 21.41
C LEU A 13 37.72 6.01 20.97
N LEU A 14 37.09 5.15 21.78
CA LEU A 14 35.85 4.43 21.40
C LEU A 14 34.56 4.93 22.08
N LEU A 15 34.56 6.11 22.71
CA LEU A 15 33.36 6.62 23.42
C LEU A 15 32.61 7.77 22.73
N THR A 16 32.90 8.08 21.47
CA THR A 16 31.97 8.90 20.67
C THR A 16 30.95 8.01 19.96
N ALA A 17 30.21 7.22 20.74
CA ALA A 17 28.96 6.65 20.29
C ALA A 17 27.97 7.80 20.14
N CYS A 18 27.44 7.96 18.93
CA CYS A 18 26.55 9.03 18.52
C CYS A 18 25.48 9.34 19.57
N THR A 19 25.51 10.55 20.13
CA THR A 19 24.28 11.20 20.58
C THR A 19 23.43 11.41 19.34
N ASN A 20 22.60 10.42 19.01
CA ASN A 20 21.43 10.65 18.19
C ASN A 20 20.58 11.65 18.97
N LYS A 21 20.69 12.94 18.61
CA LYS A 21 19.61 13.88 18.89
C LYS A 21 18.34 13.17 18.40
N PRO A 22 17.28 13.06 19.20
CA PRO A 22 16.00 12.68 18.64
C PRO A 22 15.79 13.63 17.46
N ALA A 23 15.67 13.05 16.27
CA ALA A 23 15.24 13.81 15.11
C ALA A 23 13.94 14.44 15.58
N HIS A 24 13.99 15.76 15.72
CA HIS A 24 12.87 16.60 16.05
C HIS A 24 11.69 16.09 15.24
N ASP A 25 10.70 15.50 15.93
CA ASP A 25 9.43 15.16 15.33
C ASP A 25 8.97 16.44 14.64
N ALA A 26 9.16 16.49 13.31
CA ALA A 26 8.48 17.48 12.51
C ALA A 26 7.01 17.33 12.89
N PRO A 27 6.28 18.44 13.09
CA PRO A 27 4.85 18.34 13.36
C PRO A 27 4.28 17.39 12.31
N THR A 28 3.71 16.26 12.76
CA THR A 28 2.98 15.35 11.91
C THR A 28 1.96 16.20 11.20
N SER A 29 2.28 16.59 9.97
CA SER A 29 1.32 17.10 9.01
C SER A 29 0.09 16.21 9.10
N ASP A 30 -1.11 16.80 9.01
CA ASP A 30 -2.43 16.16 8.96
C ASP A 30 -2.56 15.20 7.75
N ARG A 31 -1.58 14.32 7.55
CA ARG A 31 -1.55 13.30 6.52
C ARG A 31 -2.58 12.27 6.93
N LEU A 32 -3.54 12.04 6.04
CA LEU A 32 -4.50 10.95 6.16
C LEU A 32 -3.76 9.66 6.59
N PRO A 33 -4.21 8.98 7.68
CA PRO A 33 -3.50 7.85 8.26
C PRO A 33 -3.69 6.59 7.40
N ILE A 34 -3.23 6.62 6.15
CA ILE A 34 -3.47 5.60 5.14
C ILE A 34 -2.56 4.38 5.30
N VAL A 35 -1.41 4.53 5.95
CA VAL A 35 -0.46 3.44 6.19
C VAL A 35 -1.11 2.33 7.00
N GLY A 36 -0.92 1.09 6.58
CA GLY A 36 -1.46 -0.11 7.22
C GLY A 36 -1.93 -1.15 6.22
N THR A 37 -2.52 -2.22 6.77
CA THR A 37 -3.18 -3.28 6.00
C THR A 37 -4.68 -3.07 6.03
N TRP A 38 -5.29 -3.15 4.86
CA TRP A 38 -6.69 -2.88 4.59
C TRP A 38 -7.32 -4.09 3.92
N GLN A 39 -8.36 -4.65 4.52
CA GLN A 39 -9.16 -5.71 3.92
C GLN A 39 -10.29 -5.09 3.11
N LEU A 40 -10.37 -5.42 1.83
CA LEU A 40 -11.48 -4.96 0.97
C LEU A 40 -12.76 -5.67 1.42
N LEU A 41 -13.83 -4.88 1.60
CA LEU A 41 -15.17 -5.36 1.93
C LEU A 41 -16.04 -5.40 0.68
N SER A 42 -16.05 -4.31 -0.09
CA SER A 42 -16.89 -4.18 -1.28
C SER A 42 -16.22 -3.35 -2.35
N GLY A 43 -16.40 -3.74 -3.61
CA GLY A 43 -16.07 -2.94 -4.79
C GLY A 43 -17.33 -2.62 -5.59
N THR A 44 -17.47 -1.38 -6.03
CA THR A 44 -18.55 -0.93 -6.91
C THR A 44 -17.93 -0.38 -8.18
N LEU A 45 -18.29 -0.98 -9.32
CA LEU A 45 -17.90 -0.52 -10.64
C LEU A 45 -19.11 0.11 -11.33
N ILE A 46 -18.93 1.30 -11.90
CA ILE A 46 -19.90 1.94 -12.78
C ILE A 46 -19.28 2.12 -14.15
N GLU A 47 -19.83 1.45 -15.16
CA GLU A 47 -19.31 1.44 -16.53
C GLU A 47 -20.48 1.38 -17.50
N ASN A 48 -20.48 2.24 -18.53
CA ASN A 48 -21.54 2.29 -19.55
C ASN A 48 -22.99 2.44 -19.01
N GLY A 49 -23.15 3.03 -17.83
CA GLY A 49 -24.45 3.21 -17.17
C GLY A 49 -24.88 2.04 -16.28
N ASP A 50 -24.15 0.92 -16.33
CA ASP A 50 -24.38 -0.24 -15.48
C ASP A 50 -23.59 -0.12 -14.17
N THR A 51 -24.17 -0.63 -13.09
CA THR A 51 -23.53 -0.69 -11.77
C THR A 51 -23.37 -2.13 -11.33
N THR A 52 -22.13 -2.54 -11.04
CA THR A 52 -21.81 -3.86 -10.48
C THR A 52 -21.25 -3.70 -9.08
N VAL A 53 -21.83 -4.41 -8.12
CA VAL A 53 -21.35 -4.45 -6.73
C VAL A 53 -20.83 -5.85 -6.42
N THR A 54 -19.59 -5.93 -5.95
CA THR A 54 -18.94 -7.18 -5.56
C THR A 54 -18.68 -7.18 -4.07
N ASP A 55 -19.10 -8.25 -3.38
CA ASP A 55 -18.80 -8.52 -1.98
C ASP A 55 -17.52 -9.37 -1.86
N TYR A 56 -16.47 -8.78 -1.28
CA TYR A 56 -15.16 -9.39 -1.12
C TYR A 56 -14.97 -10.09 0.24
N THR A 57 -15.99 -10.13 1.09
CA THR A 57 -15.93 -10.79 2.40
C THR A 57 -16.05 -12.33 2.31
N GLN A 58 -16.23 -12.85 1.11
CA GLN A 58 -16.52 -14.27 0.87
C GLN A 58 -15.32 -15.02 0.27
N LYS A 59 -15.49 -15.57 -0.94
CA LYS A 59 -14.61 -16.61 -1.52
C LYS A 59 -13.24 -16.11 -1.99
N THR A 60 -13.11 -14.81 -2.18
CA THR A 60 -11.93 -14.16 -2.77
C THR A 60 -11.50 -12.95 -1.92
N PRO A 61 -10.93 -13.17 -0.74
CA PRO A 61 -10.42 -12.08 0.08
C PRO A 61 -9.38 -11.27 -0.69
N PHE A 62 -9.45 -9.94 -0.52
CA PHE A 62 -8.51 -8.99 -1.07
C PHE A 62 -7.95 -8.11 0.04
N ILE A 63 -6.63 -7.99 0.11
CA ILE A 63 -5.96 -7.03 0.99
C ILE A 63 -5.18 -6.00 0.19
N LYS A 64 -5.14 -4.77 0.70
CA LYS A 64 -4.22 -3.71 0.28
C LYS A 64 -3.28 -3.39 1.44
N ILE A 65 -1.98 -3.42 1.19
CA ILE A 65 -0.93 -3.07 2.13
C ILE A 65 -0.35 -1.74 1.65
N ILE A 66 -0.39 -0.72 2.49
CA ILE A 66 0.14 0.61 2.19
C ILE A 66 1.22 0.91 3.23
N ASN A 67 2.45 1.09 2.77
CA ASN A 67 3.56 1.60 3.59
C ASN A 67 3.78 3.09 3.30
N ASP A 68 4.88 3.67 3.75
CA ASP A 68 5.12 5.12 3.60
C ASP A 68 5.22 5.63 2.15
N THR A 69 5.52 4.74 1.19
CA THR A 69 5.88 5.12 -0.19
C THR A 69 5.22 4.26 -1.27
N HIS A 70 4.76 3.07 -0.91
CA HIS A 70 4.26 2.06 -1.83
C HIS A 70 2.96 1.45 -1.32
N PHE A 71 2.20 0.94 -2.27
CA PHE A 71 1.08 0.05 -2.03
C PHE A 71 1.32 -1.30 -2.71
N ALA A 72 0.68 -2.32 -2.19
CA ALA A 72 0.50 -3.60 -2.87
C ALA A 72 -0.89 -4.13 -2.57
N PHE A 73 -1.49 -4.84 -3.52
CA PHE A 73 -2.69 -5.61 -3.29
C PHE A 73 -2.48 -7.09 -3.60
N LEU A 74 -3.21 -7.92 -2.86
CA LEU A 74 -3.24 -9.36 -3.05
C LEU A 74 -4.68 -9.83 -2.95
N LEU A 75 -5.09 -10.65 -3.91
CA LEU A 75 -6.35 -11.37 -3.93
C LEU A 75 -6.04 -12.82 -4.24
N HIS A 76 -6.72 -13.73 -3.54
CA HIS A 76 -6.67 -15.14 -3.87
C HIS A 76 -8.00 -15.83 -3.57
N ASP A 77 -8.24 -16.98 -4.16
CA ASP A 77 -9.35 -17.85 -3.79
C ASP A 77 -9.06 -18.61 -2.48
N LEU A 78 -10.10 -18.84 -1.69
CA LEU A 78 -10.01 -19.63 -0.45
C LEU A 78 -9.95 -21.15 -0.70
N THR A 79 -10.23 -21.60 -1.93
CA THR A 79 -10.30 -23.02 -2.29
C THR A 79 -8.97 -23.62 -2.75
N LYS A 80 -7.92 -22.80 -2.86
CA LYS A 80 -6.60 -23.16 -3.41
C LYS A 80 -6.70 -23.71 -4.83
N GLY A 81 -7.58 -23.13 -5.63
CA GLY A 81 -7.81 -23.48 -7.03
C GLY A 81 -8.47 -24.83 -7.29
N LYS A 82 -9.13 -25.42 -6.29
CA LYS A 82 -9.87 -26.69 -6.47
C LYS A 82 -11.12 -26.53 -7.33
N ASP A 83 -11.85 -25.43 -7.16
CA ASP A 83 -13.07 -25.16 -7.92
C ASP A 83 -12.79 -24.12 -9.02
N SER A 84 -12.18 -23.00 -8.64
CA SER A 84 -11.76 -21.92 -9.54
C SER A 84 -10.48 -21.29 -8.97
N ALA A 85 -9.37 -21.44 -9.69
CA ALA A 85 -8.10 -20.85 -9.29
C ALA A 85 -8.13 -19.36 -9.58
N VAL A 86 -8.04 -18.55 -8.53
CA VAL A 86 -7.96 -17.09 -8.65
C VAL A 86 -6.81 -16.61 -7.80
N TYR A 87 -5.88 -15.91 -8.44
CA TYR A 87 -4.85 -15.12 -7.77
C TYR A 87 -4.62 -13.86 -8.59
N SER A 88 -4.67 -12.71 -7.94
CA SER A 88 -4.35 -11.42 -8.56
C SER A 88 -3.54 -10.60 -7.58
N SER A 89 -2.53 -9.92 -8.08
CA SER A 89 -1.70 -9.06 -7.24
C SER A 89 -1.12 -7.92 -8.04
N GLY A 90 -0.90 -6.80 -7.38
CA GLY A 90 -0.18 -5.70 -7.98
C GLY A 90 0.34 -4.74 -6.93
N GLY A 91 1.01 -3.69 -7.38
CA GLY A 91 1.60 -2.70 -6.50
C GLY A 91 2.51 -1.73 -7.23
N GLY A 92 2.97 -0.74 -6.49
CA GLY A 92 3.78 0.33 -7.01
C GLY A 92 3.93 1.45 -6.00
N ARG A 93 4.45 2.59 -6.46
CA ARG A 93 4.52 3.80 -5.64
C ARG A 93 3.16 4.47 -5.57
N TYR A 94 2.99 5.34 -4.58
CA TYR A 94 1.87 6.27 -4.59
C TYR A 94 2.29 7.68 -4.18
N ASN A 95 1.45 8.65 -4.53
CA ASN A 95 1.47 9.99 -3.96
C ASN A 95 0.16 10.24 -3.20
N LEU A 96 0.26 10.98 -2.09
CA LEU A 96 -0.90 11.40 -1.29
C LEU A 96 -0.75 12.87 -0.94
N ALA A 97 -1.68 13.69 -1.42
CA ALA A 97 -1.82 15.09 -1.08
C ALA A 97 -3.27 15.33 -0.65
N ASP A 98 -3.49 15.66 0.62
CA ASP A 98 -4.82 15.66 1.24
C ASP A 98 -5.54 14.33 0.95
N SER A 99 -6.73 14.38 0.34
CA SER A 99 -7.49 13.20 -0.07
C SER A 99 -7.13 12.67 -1.46
N LEU A 100 -6.25 13.34 -2.21
CA LEU A 100 -5.87 12.91 -3.56
C LEU A 100 -4.76 11.85 -3.46
N TYR A 101 -5.11 10.62 -3.82
CA TYR A 101 -4.25 9.44 -3.76
C TYR A 101 -4.02 8.91 -5.18
N THR A 102 -2.79 8.99 -5.66
CA THR A 102 -2.41 8.53 -7.00
C THR A 102 -1.55 7.27 -6.89
N GLU A 103 -2.02 6.17 -7.46
CA GLU A 103 -1.27 4.91 -7.57
C GLU A 103 -0.50 4.87 -8.89
N HIS A 104 0.81 4.65 -8.81
CA HIS A 104 1.69 4.45 -9.97
C HIS A 104 1.95 2.94 -10.14
N LEU A 105 1.09 2.26 -10.90
CA LEU A 105 1.09 0.79 -10.94
C LEU A 105 2.31 0.26 -11.70
N THR A 106 3.22 -0.36 -10.96
CA THR A 106 4.51 -0.87 -11.49
C THR A 106 4.48 -2.39 -11.70
N TYR A 107 3.77 -3.09 -10.83
CA TYR A 107 3.62 -4.54 -10.83
C TYR A 107 2.13 -4.87 -10.89
N CYS A 108 1.68 -5.68 -11.85
CA CYS A 108 0.33 -6.25 -11.85
C CYS A 108 0.28 -7.64 -12.48
N SER A 109 -0.40 -8.62 -11.89
CA SER A 109 -0.60 -9.94 -12.52
C SER A 109 -1.26 -9.79 -13.90
N ASP A 110 -2.12 -8.79 -14.06
CA ASP A 110 -2.59 -8.35 -15.37
C ASP A 110 -1.69 -7.25 -15.93
N ARG A 111 -0.72 -7.65 -16.76
CA ARG A 111 0.34 -6.80 -17.30
C ARG A 111 -0.17 -5.61 -18.12
N GLN A 112 -1.37 -5.68 -18.70
CA GLN A 112 -1.93 -4.58 -19.49
C GLN A 112 -2.21 -3.31 -18.66
N TRP A 113 -2.29 -3.45 -17.33
CA TRP A 113 -2.50 -2.34 -16.41
C TRP A 113 -1.22 -1.59 -16.05
N GLU A 114 -0.06 -2.19 -16.27
CA GLU A 114 1.22 -1.63 -15.81
C GLU A 114 1.58 -0.33 -16.52
N GLY A 115 2.26 0.54 -15.79
CA GLY A 115 2.70 1.85 -16.29
C GLY A 115 1.60 2.91 -16.33
N ASN A 116 0.37 2.56 -15.93
CA ASN A 116 -0.72 3.52 -15.79
C ASN A 116 -0.75 4.11 -14.37
N ASP A 117 -1.22 5.34 -14.31
CA ASP A 117 -1.51 6.05 -13.07
C ASP A 117 -3.02 6.03 -12.81
N PHE A 118 -3.40 5.71 -11.57
CA PHE A 118 -4.80 5.71 -11.15
C PHE A 118 -4.99 6.74 -10.04
N VAL A 119 -5.85 7.72 -10.32
CA VAL A 119 -6.10 8.84 -9.40
C VAL A 119 -7.41 8.60 -8.68
N PHE A 120 -7.33 8.56 -7.35
CA PHE A 120 -8.45 8.33 -6.46
C PHE A 120 -8.59 9.49 -5.46
N THR A 121 -9.82 9.71 -5.03
CA THR A 121 -10.11 10.42 -3.78
C THR A 121 -10.27 9.40 -2.67
N VAL A 122 -9.55 9.56 -1.56
CA VAL A 122 -9.63 8.71 -0.38
C VAL A 122 -10.22 9.45 0.81
N THR A 123 -11.01 8.73 1.61
CA THR A 123 -11.45 9.20 2.92
C THR A 123 -11.26 8.11 3.95
N ILE A 124 -10.86 8.49 5.17
CA ILE A 124 -10.77 7.57 6.29
C ILE A 124 -11.69 8.06 7.40
N LYS A 125 -12.60 7.19 7.84
CA LYS A 125 -13.47 7.42 8.99
C LYS A 125 -13.35 6.21 9.90
N ASN A 126 -12.84 6.42 11.12
CA ASN A 126 -12.52 5.33 12.05
C ASN A 126 -11.56 4.31 11.42
N ASP A 127 -12.00 3.06 11.28
CA ASP A 127 -11.27 1.95 10.65
C ASP A 127 -11.68 1.72 9.20
N THR A 128 -12.50 2.58 8.60
CA THR A 128 -12.94 2.45 7.21
C THR A 128 -12.17 3.38 6.30
N LEU A 129 -11.58 2.83 5.24
CA LEU A 129 -11.02 3.57 4.11
C LEU A 129 -11.98 3.42 2.92
N THR A 130 -12.40 4.54 2.34
CA THR A 130 -13.14 4.56 1.07
C THR A 130 -12.25 5.21 0.01
N GLN A 131 -12.10 4.53 -1.13
CA GLN A 131 -11.32 4.99 -2.28
C GLN A 131 -12.26 5.05 -3.50
N THR A 132 -12.32 6.19 -4.18
CA THR A 132 -13.13 6.35 -5.40
C THR A 132 -12.35 7.08 -6.48
N GLY A 133 -12.38 6.57 -7.71
CA GLY A 133 -11.66 7.18 -8.83
C GLY A 133 -12.12 6.64 -10.17
N VAL A 134 -11.60 7.22 -11.24
CA VAL A 134 -11.82 6.75 -12.61
C VAL A 134 -10.64 5.87 -13.01
N GLU A 135 -10.94 4.63 -13.38
CA GLU A 135 -9.99 3.73 -14.01
C GLU A 135 -10.16 3.86 -15.52
N LYS A 136 -9.13 4.35 -16.19
CA LYS A 136 -9.13 4.51 -17.64
C LYS A 136 -7.85 3.95 -18.24
N ILE A 137 -7.99 2.97 -19.13
CA ILE A 137 -6.90 2.40 -19.93
C ILE A 137 -7.39 2.33 -21.36
N GLU A 138 -6.98 3.30 -22.18
CA GLU A 138 -7.49 3.44 -23.55
C GLU A 138 -7.18 2.23 -24.43
N SER A 139 -5.98 1.67 -24.29
CA SER A 139 -5.55 0.48 -25.04
C SER A 139 -6.34 -0.78 -24.70
N ALA A 140 -6.92 -0.85 -23.50
CA ALA A 140 -7.75 -1.95 -23.03
C ALA A 140 -9.25 -1.65 -23.14
N GLY A 141 -9.64 -0.47 -23.63
CA GLY A 141 -11.03 -0.04 -23.71
C GLY A 141 -11.71 0.15 -22.34
N ILE A 142 -10.92 0.30 -21.26
CA ILE A 142 -11.44 0.43 -19.89
C ILE A 142 -11.73 1.90 -19.61
N ASN A 143 -12.95 2.19 -19.15
CA ASN A 143 -13.32 3.52 -18.66
C ASN A 143 -14.49 3.40 -17.68
N ARG A 144 -14.17 3.32 -16.39
CA ARG A 144 -15.15 3.06 -15.33
C ARG A 144 -14.84 3.84 -14.07
N ILE A 145 -15.88 4.10 -13.28
CA ILE A 145 -15.70 4.55 -11.91
C ILE A 145 -15.54 3.31 -11.03
N ASN A 146 -14.47 3.27 -10.23
CA ASN A 146 -14.29 2.26 -9.20
C ASN A 146 -14.42 2.92 -7.82
N THR A 147 -15.28 2.37 -6.97
CA THR A 147 -15.40 2.72 -5.55
C THR A 147 -15.19 1.50 -4.68
N GLU A 148 -14.21 1.58 -3.80
CA GLU A 148 -13.78 0.49 -2.94
C GLU A 148 -13.92 0.90 -1.48
N GLN A 149 -14.46 0.00 -0.67
CA GLN A 149 -14.54 0.18 0.78
C GLN A 149 -13.73 -0.89 1.49
N TYR A 150 -12.86 -0.45 2.38
CA TYR A 150 -11.94 -1.27 3.12
C TYR A 150 -12.15 -1.10 4.63
N VAL A 151 -11.82 -2.15 5.38
CA VAL A 151 -11.64 -2.08 6.84
C VAL A 151 -10.17 -2.29 7.21
N ARG A 152 -9.68 -1.54 8.19
CA ARG A 152 -8.32 -1.71 8.72
C ARG A 152 -8.20 -3.06 9.42
N VAL A 153 -7.17 -3.82 9.06
CA VAL A 153 -6.83 -5.07 9.76
C VAL A 153 -6.22 -4.74 11.11
N LYS A 154 -6.80 -5.30 12.19
CA LYS A 154 -6.28 -5.15 13.56
C LYS A 154 -5.10 -6.11 13.76
N GLN A 155 -4.07 -5.63 14.46
CA GLN A 155 -2.96 -6.45 14.94
C GLN A 155 -3.30 -7.10 16.28
#